data_AF-A0A9Q0AIQ7-F1
#
_entry.id   AF-A0A9Q0AIQ7-F1
#
_cell.length_a   1.000
_cell.length_b   1.000
_cell.length_c   1.000
_cell.angle_alpha   90.00
_cell.angle_beta   90.00
_cell.angle_gamma   90.00
#
_symmetry.space_group_name_H-M   'P 1'
#
loop_
_entity.id
_entity.type
_entity.pdbx_description
1 polymer ?
#
loop_
_entity_poly.entity_id
_entity_poly.type
_entity_poly.pdbx_seq_one_letter_code
_entity_poly.pdbx_strand_id
1 'polypeptide(L)'
;MAEGDPSILLEGFIRHVDVLSQDSSYQYLKGVLEENSTLKERNNILNITNDENHRAISRLQTQLDDSNQRWEEQAEELATLAQAKALIDEKAATLESDIETAKAQLDKSADEASRLQKELSDKATELETANAELGSAKAETDLMMAQLDEARVDCSNLKADISYRDSQIERLTMSLEEEKVAHEASKSIKEEVTKELQSIREDLEAKNTRLGELNALSYRMKNPPQEQTQQQLHSMFTTAYKWAENLFSADFDESMFAAPSSGTLWAKLRNHGRVNRIIPMPLSNTFEAKCMRISAILAIVAWSFSMHIFQPTFLLQCNELSDLLAGLADDDPVRENYLRSVMLPVLPSKQKANGKKRIEQVVLDVFACIGPVLPNNRRDEVRSSLETMCKQVCGQWMRLQLLDEKIEPNFEAYDEEDWKLLRLPTLEDSQNRDFEAKVAADDTATESAIADEEDHFPSVGDIEDIAAVVWPSFLSFRGGESELLTEGFVLTKDQVKPAYAEEKAALLQGIHRAARQVTRRDRTKSFATTNGDDLSSSGGARALVQDFLPAADSEDPPGPNNEIQGESGGAPTMMEPEPEPLE
;
A
#
# COMPACT_ATOMS: atom_id res chain seq x y z
N MET A 1 -26.24 -199.05 189.52
CA MET A 1 -24.79 -198.93 189.23
C MET A 1 -24.30 -197.75 190.06
N ALA A 2 -23.36 -197.98 190.98
CA ALA A 2 -21.93 -197.71 190.78
C ALA A 2 -21.68 -196.18 190.72
N GLU A 3 -21.19 -195.54 191.77
CA GLU A 3 -19.81 -195.54 192.34
C GLU A 3 -18.95 -194.42 191.74
N GLY A 4 -18.51 -193.49 192.61
CA GLY A 4 -17.50 -192.45 192.35
C GLY A 4 -17.92 -191.31 191.38
N ASP A 5 -17.46 -190.08 191.55
CA ASP A 5 -16.96 -189.41 192.77
C ASP A 5 -17.24 -187.88 192.67
N PRO A 6 -16.49 -187.08 191.88
CA PRO A 6 -15.94 -185.86 192.42
C PRO A 6 -16.96 -184.77 192.76
N SER A 7 -17.34 -184.73 194.04
CA SER A 7 -17.93 -183.55 194.68
C SER A 7 -16.86 -182.75 195.44
N ILE A 8 -15.79 -183.42 195.90
CA ILE A 8 -14.71 -182.81 196.71
C ILE A 8 -13.98 -181.72 195.94
N LEU A 9 -13.74 -181.91 194.63
CA LEU A 9 -13.17 -180.86 193.79
C LEU A 9 -14.28 -179.98 193.20
N LEU A 10 -14.44 -178.72 193.55
CA LEU A 10 -13.93 -177.92 194.67
C LEU A 10 -14.84 -176.67 194.58
N GLU A 11 -15.88 -176.42 195.38
CA GLU A 11 -15.94 -176.21 196.83
C GLU A 11 -14.88 -175.22 197.39
N GLY A 12 -13.63 -175.34 196.94
CA GLY A 12 -12.62 -174.27 197.03
C GLY A 12 -12.44 -173.42 195.75
N PHE A 13 -13.09 -173.77 194.63
CA PHE A 13 -13.33 -172.83 193.51
C PHE A 13 -14.64 -172.05 193.72
N ILE A 14 -15.65 -172.67 194.35
CA ILE A 14 -16.55 -171.92 195.25
C ILE A 14 -15.66 -171.18 196.27
N ARG A 15 -16.12 -170.02 196.74
CA ARG A 15 -15.41 -169.16 197.69
C ARG A 15 -14.17 -168.46 197.14
N HIS A 16 -13.31 -169.06 196.31
CA HIS A 16 -12.27 -168.27 195.63
C HIS A 16 -12.84 -167.41 194.52
N VAL A 17 -13.75 -167.93 193.68
CA VAL A 17 -14.46 -167.08 192.68
C VAL A 17 -15.38 -166.07 193.38
N ASP A 18 -15.99 -166.45 194.51
CA ASP A 18 -16.88 -165.59 195.28
C ASP A 18 -16.12 -164.44 195.95
N VAL A 19 -15.04 -164.73 196.69
CA VAL A 19 -14.17 -163.72 197.32
C VAL A 19 -13.50 -162.84 196.29
N LEU A 20 -12.91 -163.38 195.21
CA LEU A 20 -12.22 -162.53 194.23
C LEU A 20 -13.19 -161.65 193.40
N SER A 21 -14.48 -161.94 193.31
CA SER A 21 -15.43 -161.12 192.53
C SER A 21 -16.37 -160.24 193.37
N GLN A 22 -16.59 -160.58 194.64
CA GLN A 22 -17.11 -159.64 195.65
C GLN A 22 -16.06 -158.66 196.15
N ASP A 23 -14.75 -158.91 195.92
CA ASP A 23 -13.70 -157.97 196.29
C ASP A 23 -13.88 -156.61 195.60
N SER A 24 -13.76 -155.56 196.41
CA SER A 24 -13.47 -154.19 196.02
C SER A 24 -12.49 -154.09 194.84
N SER A 25 -11.41 -154.89 194.80
CA SER A 25 -10.43 -154.84 193.71
C SER A 25 -10.99 -155.27 192.35
N TYR A 26 -11.94 -156.21 192.32
CA TYR A 26 -12.51 -156.74 191.07
C TYR A 26 -13.76 -155.97 190.62
N GLN A 27 -14.54 -155.44 191.56
CA GLN A 27 -15.55 -154.43 191.24
C GLN A 27 -14.90 -153.17 190.66
N TYR A 28 -13.75 -152.75 191.22
CA TYR A 28 -12.92 -151.69 190.65
C TYR A 28 -12.39 -152.07 189.25
N LEU A 29 -11.86 -153.28 189.06
CA LEU A 29 -11.41 -153.76 187.75
C LEU A 29 -12.54 -153.78 186.71
N LYS A 30 -13.75 -154.19 187.09
CA LYS A 30 -14.95 -154.15 186.25
C LYS A 30 -15.31 -152.72 185.85
N GLY A 31 -15.32 -151.79 186.81
CA GLY A 31 -15.57 -150.36 186.55
C GLY A 31 -14.55 -149.76 185.59
N VAL A 32 -13.25 -150.06 185.77
CA VAL A 32 -12.18 -149.66 184.85
C VAL A 32 -12.37 -150.25 183.45
N LEU A 33 -12.89 -151.48 183.34
CA LEU A 33 -13.13 -152.14 182.04
C LEU A 33 -14.35 -151.56 181.31
N GLU A 34 -15.42 -151.22 182.05
CA GLU A 34 -16.58 -150.47 181.54
C GLU A 34 -16.17 -149.04 181.12
N GLU A 35 -15.36 -148.33 181.92
CA GLU A 35 -14.78 -147.04 181.55
C GLU A 35 -13.90 -147.14 180.29
N ASN A 36 -13.07 -148.18 180.17
CA ASN A 36 -12.25 -148.45 178.97
C ASN A 36 -13.11 -148.62 177.71
N SER A 37 -14.30 -149.22 177.83
CA SER A 37 -15.25 -149.30 176.71
C SER A 37 -15.77 -147.92 176.29
N THR A 38 -16.13 -147.05 177.24
CA THR A 38 -16.58 -145.67 176.93
C THR A 38 -15.45 -144.80 176.39
N LEU A 39 -14.20 -145.02 176.83
CA LEU A 39 -13.03 -144.37 176.27
C LEU A 39 -12.75 -144.82 174.83
N LYS A 40 -12.94 -146.12 174.50
CA LYS A 40 -12.89 -146.61 173.12
C LYS A 40 -13.94 -145.95 172.24
N GLU A 41 -15.19 -145.90 172.70
CA GLU A 41 -16.30 -145.23 171.99
C GLU A 41 -15.97 -143.77 171.70
N ARG A 42 -15.45 -143.05 172.71
CA ARG A 42 -15.08 -141.63 172.62
C ARG A 42 -13.86 -141.37 171.72
N ASN A 43 -12.91 -142.30 171.67
CA ASN A 43 -11.77 -142.25 170.76
C ASN A 43 -12.20 -142.49 169.30
N ASN A 44 -13.14 -143.43 169.09
CA ASN A 44 -13.73 -143.71 167.79
C ASN A 44 -14.49 -142.48 167.23
N ILE A 45 -15.27 -141.80 168.07
CA ILE A 45 -15.94 -140.54 167.72
C ILE A 45 -14.91 -139.46 167.33
N LEU A 46 -13.84 -139.29 168.10
CA LEU A 46 -12.77 -138.31 167.80
C LEU A 46 -12.09 -138.56 166.45
N ASN A 47 -11.86 -139.83 166.08
CA ASN A 47 -11.35 -140.18 164.74
C ASN A 47 -12.32 -139.74 163.64
N ILE A 48 -13.63 -139.99 163.79
CA ILE A 48 -14.66 -139.57 162.83
C ILE A 48 -14.66 -138.05 162.67
N THR A 49 -14.63 -137.28 163.77
CA THR A 49 -14.54 -135.81 163.71
C THR A 49 -13.28 -135.32 162.99
N ASN A 50 -12.15 -136.02 163.16
CA ASN A 50 -10.89 -135.63 162.53
C ASN A 50 -10.87 -135.91 161.02
N ASP A 51 -11.45 -137.03 160.59
CA ASP A 51 -11.70 -137.36 159.18
C ASP A 51 -12.60 -136.31 158.50
N GLU A 52 -13.63 -135.83 159.19
CA GLU A 52 -14.52 -134.78 158.69
C GLU A 52 -13.84 -133.41 158.58
N ASN A 53 -12.97 -133.06 159.55
CA ASN A 53 -12.12 -131.88 159.46
C ASN A 53 -11.15 -131.95 158.26
N HIS A 54 -10.52 -133.10 158.01
CA HIS A 54 -9.68 -133.28 156.82
C HIS A 54 -10.48 -133.11 155.52
N ARG A 55 -11.68 -133.69 155.41
CA ARG A 55 -12.58 -133.50 154.26
C ARG A 55 -12.99 -132.04 154.07
N ALA A 56 -13.19 -131.29 155.15
CA ALA A 56 -13.50 -129.85 155.09
C ALA A 56 -12.31 -129.02 154.58
N ILE A 57 -11.10 -129.30 155.07
CA ILE A 57 -9.86 -128.64 154.63
C ILE A 57 -9.62 -128.88 153.14
N SER A 58 -9.72 -130.13 152.67
CA SER A 58 -9.51 -130.44 151.24
C SER A 58 -10.48 -129.70 150.31
N ARG A 59 -11.76 -129.56 150.69
CA ARG A 59 -12.75 -128.79 149.91
C ARG A 59 -12.39 -127.30 149.83
N LEU A 60 -11.93 -126.70 150.93
CA LEU A 60 -11.53 -125.30 150.96
C LEU A 60 -10.30 -125.04 150.09
N GLN A 61 -9.36 -126.00 150.02
CA GLN A 61 -8.25 -125.92 149.07
C GLN A 61 -8.76 -125.97 147.62
N THR A 62 -9.65 -126.91 147.29
CA THR A 62 -10.23 -126.98 145.92
C THR A 62 -10.94 -125.68 145.55
N GLN A 63 -11.72 -125.09 146.46
CA GLN A 63 -12.39 -123.80 146.23
C GLN A 63 -11.44 -122.61 146.06
N LEU A 64 -10.27 -122.64 146.71
CA LEU A 64 -9.25 -121.61 146.55
C LEU A 64 -8.59 -121.70 145.18
N ASP A 65 -8.22 -122.91 144.74
CA ASP A 65 -7.64 -123.16 143.41
C ASP A 65 -8.62 -122.78 142.30
N ASP A 66 -9.89 -123.20 142.43
CA ASP A 66 -11.03 -122.79 141.57
C ASP A 66 -11.19 -121.25 141.49
N SER A 67 -10.85 -120.53 142.56
CA SER A 67 -10.98 -119.07 142.59
C SER A 67 -9.79 -118.36 141.95
N ASN A 68 -8.59 -118.90 142.10
CA ASN A 68 -7.38 -118.36 141.45
C ASN A 68 -7.45 -118.52 139.92
N GLN A 69 -7.88 -119.68 139.42
CA GLN A 69 -8.00 -119.91 137.97
C GLN A 69 -8.94 -118.88 137.31
N ARG A 70 -10.07 -118.55 137.94
CA ARG A 70 -11.01 -117.54 137.42
C ARG A 70 -10.43 -116.13 137.41
N TRP A 71 -9.54 -115.78 138.34
CA TRP A 71 -8.82 -114.49 138.31
C TRP A 71 -7.80 -114.44 137.18
N GLU A 72 -7.16 -115.56 136.86
CA GLU A 72 -6.17 -115.68 135.79
C GLU A 72 -6.86 -115.60 134.41
N GLU A 73 -7.99 -116.29 134.22
CA GLU A 73 -8.86 -116.19 133.03
C GLU A 73 -9.36 -114.74 132.80
N GLN A 74 -9.79 -114.03 133.86
CA GLN A 74 -10.22 -112.63 133.74
C GLN A 74 -9.07 -111.65 133.45
N ALA A 75 -7.84 -111.98 133.85
CA ALA A 75 -6.67 -111.15 133.55
C ALA A 75 -6.30 -111.21 132.06
N GLU A 76 -6.40 -112.39 131.42
CA GLU A 76 -6.20 -112.52 129.98
C GLU A 76 -7.29 -111.81 129.17
N GLU A 77 -8.57 -111.94 129.56
CA GLU A 77 -9.67 -111.26 128.85
C GLU A 77 -9.49 -109.73 128.83
N LEU A 78 -9.13 -109.13 129.97
CA LEU A 78 -8.82 -107.70 130.06
C LEU A 78 -7.61 -107.28 129.20
N ALA A 79 -6.59 -108.12 129.07
CA ALA A 79 -5.43 -107.85 128.21
C ALA A 79 -5.83 -107.77 126.72
N THR A 80 -6.68 -108.69 126.25
CA THR A 80 -7.17 -108.67 124.86
C THR A 80 -8.05 -107.44 124.57
N LEU A 81 -8.91 -107.05 125.51
CA LEU A 81 -9.74 -105.84 125.41
C LEU A 81 -8.91 -104.55 125.33
N ALA A 82 -7.84 -104.45 126.12
CA ALA A 82 -6.92 -103.31 126.06
C ALA A 82 -6.23 -103.20 124.69
N GLN A 83 -5.79 -104.33 124.12
CA GLN A 83 -5.15 -104.36 122.80
C GLN A 83 -6.13 -104.04 121.66
N ALA A 84 -7.37 -104.53 121.75
CA ALA A 84 -8.43 -104.20 120.78
C ALA A 84 -8.78 -102.71 120.78
N LYS A 85 -8.79 -102.05 121.96
CA LYS A 85 -9.07 -100.62 122.05
C LYS A 85 -8.02 -99.76 121.34
N ALA A 86 -6.73 -100.05 121.53
CA ALA A 86 -5.65 -99.29 120.92
C ALA A 86 -5.74 -99.24 119.37
N LEU A 87 -6.13 -100.37 118.75
CA LEU A 87 -6.36 -100.47 117.31
C LEU A 87 -7.59 -99.70 116.80
N ILE A 88 -8.54 -99.36 117.67
CA ILE A 88 -9.70 -98.50 117.34
C ILE A 88 -9.29 -97.03 117.43
N ASP A 89 -8.57 -96.65 118.49
CA ASP A 89 -8.08 -95.28 118.69
C ASP A 89 -7.11 -94.86 117.56
N GLU A 90 -6.24 -95.77 117.09
CA GLU A 90 -5.36 -95.56 115.91
C GLU A 90 -6.12 -95.37 114.59
N LYS A 91 -7.21 -96.13 114.39
CA LYS A 91 -8.07 -96.02 113.20
C LYS A 91 -8.95 -94.77 113.19
N ALA A 92 -9.31 -94.24 114.36
CA ALA A 92 -10.01 -92.96 114.47
C ALA A 92 -9.10 -91.81 114.02
N ALA A 93 -7.88 -91.73 114.55
CA ALA A 93 -6.92 -90.66 114.25
C ALA A 93 -6.50 -90.61 112.77
N THR A 94 -6.38 -91.76 112.11
CA THR A 94 -6.04 -91.82 110.67
C THR A 94 -7.19 -91.32 109.78
N LEU A 95 -8.43 -91.75 110.03
CA LEU A 95 -9.60 -91.27 109.28
C LEU A 95 -9.84 -89.77 109.44
N GLU A 96 -9.57 -89.21 110.62
CA GLU A 96 -9.73 -87.76 110.87
C GLU A 96 -8.70 -86.93 110.08
N SER A 97 -7.46 -87.44 109.91
CA SER A 97 -6.44 -86.85 109.03
C SER A 97 -6.81 -86.92 107.54
N ASP A 98 -7.38 -88.04 107.09
CA ASP A 98 -7.79 -88.21 105.69
C ASP A 98 -8.96 -87.28 105.33
N ILE A 99 -9.90 -87.05 106.25
CA ILE A 99 -11.01 -86.10 106.06
C ILE A 99 -10.50 -84.67 105.91
N GLU A 100 -9.54 -84.24 106.74
CA GLU A 100 -9.06 -82.85 106.71
C GLU A 100 -8.19 -82.56 105.48
N THR A 101 -7.38 -83.53 105.04
CA THR A 101 -6.62 -83.42 103.79
C THR A 101 -7.51 -83.39 102.54
N ALA A 102 -8.63 -84.13 102.54
CA ALA A 102 -9.60 -84.11 101.44
C ALA A 102 -10.30 -82.74 101.28
N LYS A 103 -10.71 -82.09 102.38
CA LYS A 103 -11.26 -80.72 102.35
C LYS A 103 -10.28 -79.72 101.72
N ALA A 104 -9.03 -79.76 102.19
CA ALA A 104 -7.98 -78.85 101.73
C ALA A 104 -7.56 -79.05 100.25
N GLN A 105 -7.98 -80.14 99.61
CA GLN A 105 -7.88 -80.33 98.16
C GLN A 105 -9.11 -79.78 97.43
N LEU A 106 -10.31 -79.98 97.99
CA LEU A 106 -11.57 -79.49 97.40
C LEU A 106 -11.58 -77.96 97.30
N ASP A 107 -11.23 -77.25 98.37
CA ASP A 107 -11.24 -75.78 98.40
C ASP A 107 -10.30 -75.19 97.33
N LYS A 108 -9.09 -75.76 97.19
CA LYS A 108 -8.12 -75.36 96.14
C LYS A 108 -8.69 -75.55 94.73
N SER A 109 -9.39 -76.65 94.49
CA SER A 109 -10.00 -76.91 93.17
C SER A 109 -11.14 -75.93 92.85
N ALA A 110 -11.85 -75.44 93.87
CA ALA A 110 -12.88 -74.41 93.71
C ALA A 110 -12.27 -73.03 93.39
N ASP A 111 -11.19 -72.65 94.08
CA ASP A 111 -10.45 -71.42 93.79
C ASP A 111 -9.86 -71.40 92.37
N GLU A 112 -9.26 -72.52 91.93
CA GLU A 112 -8.72 -72.64 90.56
C GLU A 112 -9.82 -72.57 89.49
N ALA A 113 -10.96 -73.22 89.70
CA ALA A 113 -12.11 -73.14 88.79
C ALA A 113 -12.66 -71.70 88.67
N SER A 114 -12.80 -71.00 89.80
CA SER A 114 -13.22 -69.60 89.86
C SER A 114 -12.25 -68.68 89.10
N ARG A 115 -10.93 -68.89 89.27
CA ARG A 115 -9.89 -68.10 88.57
C ARG A 115 -9.94 -68.31 87.06
N LEU A 116 -10.02 -69.56 86.61
CA LEU A 116 -10.10 -69.92 85.19
C LEU A 116 -11.38 -69.40 84.52
N GLN A 117 -12.52 -69.44 85.21
CA GLN A 117 -13.76 -68.89 84.67
C GLN A 117 -13.69 -67.37 84.47
N LYS A 118 -12.96 -66.65 85.34
CA LYS A 118 -12.68 -65.22 85.14
C LYS A 118 -11.72 -64.99 83.96
N GLU A 119 -10.59 -65.70 83.92
CA GLU A 119 -9.61 -65.59 82.80
C GLU A 119 -10.27 -65.82 81.43
N LEU A 120 -11.21 -66.77 81.34
CA LEU A 120 -11.95 -67.05 80.11
C LEU A 120 -12.93 -65.92 79.74
N SER A 121 -13.59 -65.31 80.74
CA SER A 121 -14.46 -64.14 80.53
C SER A 121 -13.66 -62.91 80.06
N ASP A 122 -12.51 -62.65 80.68
CA ASP A 122 -11.64 -61.51 80.32
C ASP A 122 -11.07 -61.71 78.89
N LYS A 123 -10.74 -62.95 78.49
CA LYS A 123 -10.30 -63.26 77.11
C LYS A 123 -11.41 -63.22 76.07
N ALA A 124 -12.68 -63.44 76.45
CA ALA A 124 -13.80 -63.28 75.54
C ALA A 124 -14.01 -61.80 75.15
N THR A 125 -13.90 -60.87 76.11
CA THR A 125 -14.06 -59.44 75.84
C THR A 125 -12.89 -58.85 75.04
N GLU A 126 -11.65 -59.28 75.29
CA GLU A 126 -10.49 -58.93 74.43
C GLU A 126 -10.72 -59.30 72.95
N LEU A 127 -11.26 -60.51 72.69
CA LEU A 127 -11.56 -60.99 71.33
C LEU A 127 -12.66 -60.18 70.64
N GLU A 128 -13.67 -59.74 71.39
CA GLU A 128 -14.74 -58.88 70.87
C GLU A 128 -14.20 -57.48 70.51
N THR A 129 -13.35 -56.89 71.36
CA THR A 129 -12.68 -55.62 71.05
C THR A 129 -11.76 -55.71 69.82
N ALA A 130 -10.95 -56.77 69.72
CA ALA A 130 -10.04 -56.96 68.58
C ALA A 130 -10.79 -57.14 67.25
N ASN A 131 -11.95 -57.81 67.25
CA ASN A 131 -12.81 -57.90 66.07
C ASN A 131 -13.43 -56.55 65.66
N ALA A 132 -13.81 -55.72 66.63
CA ALA A 132 -14.33 -54.37 66.36
C ALA A 132 -13.24 -53.46 65.76
N GLU A 133 -12.03 -53.49 66.30
CA GLU A 133 -10.86 -52.76 65.77
C GLU A 133 -10.50 -53.24 64.35
N LEU A 134 -10.48 -54.56 64.11
CA LEU A 134 -10.25 -55.13 62.78
C LEU A 134 -11.32 -54.71 61.76
N GLY A 135 -12.58 -54.64 62.18
CA GLY A 135 -13.68 -54.13 61.36
C GLY A 135 -13.51 -52.65 60.99
N SER A 136 -13.08 -51.82 61.95
CA SER A 136 -12.80 -50.39 61.72
C SER A 136 -11.62 -50.17 60.78
N ALA A 137 -10.49 -50.86 61.02
CA ALA A 137 -9.29 -50.77 60.18
C ALA A 137 -9.55 -51.24 58.74
N LYS A 138 -10.45 -52.22 58.56
CA LYS A 138 -10.90 -52.65 57.23
C LYS A 138 -11.72 -51.56 56.53
N ALA A 139 -12.68 -50.93 57.20
CA ALA A 139 -13.47 -49.84 56.62
C ALA A 139 -12.59 -48.63 56.25
N GLU A 140 -11.55 -48.33 57.04
CA GLU A 140 -10.58 -47.28 56.74
C GLU A 140 -9.71 -47.62 55.51
N THR A 141 -9.26 -48.87 55.38
CA THR A 141 -8.49 -49.30 54.19
C THR A 141 -9.34 -49.36 52.93
N ASP A 142 -10.60 -49.81 53.01
CA ASP A 142 -11.55 -49.75 51.90
C ASP A 142 -11.81 -48.29 51.45
N LEU A 143 -11.89 -47.33 52.39
CA LEU A 143 -12.01 -45.90 52.09
C LEU A 143 -10.74 -45.32 51.44
N MET A 144 -9.55 -45.64 51.96
CA MET A 144 -8.28 -45.16 51.38
C MET A 144 -8.04 -45.72 49.97
N MET A 145 -8.47 -46.97 49.68
CA MET A 145 -8.41 -47.51 48.32
C MET A 145 -9.30 -46.72 47.35
N ALA A 146 -10.53 -46.38 47.75
CA ALA A 146 -11.44 -45.58 46.91
C ALA A 146 -10.86 -44.18 46.61
N GLN A 147 -10.29 -43.50 47.62
CA GLN A 147 -9.62 -42.21 47.44
C GLN A 147 -8.37 -42.31 46.55
N LEU A 148 -7.63 -43.42 46.62
CA LEU A 148 -6.45 -43.64 45.79
C LEU A 148 -6.82 -43.84 44.30
N ASP A 149 -7.89 -44.58 44.01
CA ASP A 149 -8.35 -44.75 42.63
C ASP A 149 -9.02 -43.48 42.07
N GLU A 150 -9.72 -42.68 42.89
CA GLU A 150 -10.21 -41.35 42.50
C GLU A 150 -9.05 -40.40 42.13
N ALA A 151 -8.05 -40.26 43.01
CA ALA A 151 -6.86 -39.46 42.74
C ALA A 151 -6.07 -39.95 41.51
N ARG A 152 -6.08 -41.26 41.25
CA ARG A 152 -5.45 -41.87 40.07
C ARG A 152 -6.17 -41.54 38.77
N VAL A 153 -7.50 -41.46 38.78
CA VAL A 153 -8.31 -40.98 37.65
C VAL A 153 -7.99 -39.50 37.38
N ASP A 154 -7.97 -38.65 38.41
CA ASP A 154 -7.63 -37.24 38.27
C ASP A 154 -6.21 -37.00 37.76
N CYS A 155 -5.21 -37.74 38.26
CA CYS A 155 -3.85 -37.71 37.71
C CYS A 155 -3.80 -38.12 36.22
N SER A 156 -4.67 -39.03 35.78
CA SER A 156 -4.78 -39.41 34.36
C SER A 156 -5.43 -38.30 33.52
N ASN A 157 -6.50 -37.68 34.02
CA ASN A 157 -7.19 -36.59 33.35
C ASN A 157 -6.30 -35.35 33.20
N LEU A 158 -5.65 -34.91 34.29
CA LEU A 158 -4.71 -33.79 34.29
C LEU A 158 -3.53 -34.03 33.34
N LYS A 159 -3.04 -35.26 33.22
CA LYS A 159 -1.98 -35.61 32.28
C LYS A 159 -2.43 -35.51 30.81
N ALA A 160 -3.67 -35.87 30.50
CA ALA A 160 -4.24 -35.69 29.17
C ALA A 160 -4.43 -34.21 28.84
N ASP A 161 -4.94 -33.41 29.79
CA ASP A 161 -5.10 -31.96 29.64
C ASP A 161 -3.75 -31.25 29.43
N ILE A 162 -2.71 -31.60 30.21
CA ILE A 162 -1.35 -31.07 30.01
C ILE A 162 -0.87 -31.37 28.59
N SER A 163 -0.94 -32.63 28.14
CA SER A 163 -0.54 -33.00 26.78
C SER A 163 -1.31 -32.24 25.69
N TYR A 164 -2.61 -31.98 25.90
CA TYR A 164 -3.43 -31.20 24.96
C TYR A 164 -3.10 -29.69 24.97
N ARG A 165 -2.64 -29.15 26.10
CA ARG A 165 -2.16 -27.77 26.22
C ARG A 165 -0.76 -27.61 25.60
N ASP A 166 0.14 -28.56 25.83
CA ASP A 166 1.46 -28.59 25.19
C ASP A 166 1.33 -28.60 23.66
N SER A 167 0.48 -29.47 23.11
CA SER A 167 0.15 -29.50 21.67
C SER A 167 -0.66 -28.30 21.16
N GLN A 168 -1.07 -27.36 22.02
CA GLN A 168 -1.56 -26.03 21.61
C GLN A 168 -0.45 -24.99 21.65
N ILE A 169 0.38 -25.01 22.71
CA ILE A 169 1.53 -24.11 22.87
C ILE A 169 2.51 -24.30 21.70
N GLU A 170 2.79 -25.53 21.30
CA GLU A 170 3.68 -25.83 20.17
C GLU A 170 3.14 -25.25 18.85
N ARG A 171 1.86 -25.46 18.53
CA ARG A 171 1.20 -24.90 17.33
C ARG A 171 1.16 -23.37 17.34
N LEU A 172 0.86 -22.75 18.48
CA LEU A 172 0.89 -21.29 18.62
C LEU A 172 2.32 -20.74 18.52
N THR A 173 3.32 -21.48 18.97
CA THR A 173 4.74 -21.11 18.84
C THR A 173 5.19 -21.17 17.38
N MET A 174 4.81 -22.20 16.62
CA MET A 174 5.07 -22.28 15.19
C MET A 174 4.41 -21.13 14.42
N SER A 175 3.11 -20.92 14.61
CA SER A 175 2.37 -19.84 13.93
C SER A 175 2.90 -18.45 14.28
N LEU A 176 3.35 -18.22 15.53
CA LEU A 176 4.00 -16.98 15.94
C LEU A 176 5.36 -16.77 15.26
N GLU A 177 6.12 -17.82 14.96
CA GLU A 177 7.39 -17.71 14.24
C GLU A 177 7.17 -17.50 12.73
N GLU A 178 6.18 -18.16 12.14
CA GLU A 178 5.73 -17.93 10.76
C GLU A 178 5.31 -16.47 10.54
N GLU A 179 4.50 -15.90 11.45
CA GLU A 179 4.11 -14.49 11.43
C GLU A 179 5.28 -13.52 11.60
N LYS A 180 6.30 -13.83 12.42
CA LYS A 180 7.52 -13.00 12.51
C LYS A 180 8.29 -12.98 11.19
N VAL A 181 8.45 -14.14 10.55
CA VAL A 181 9.15 -14.25 9.26
C VAL A 181 8.38 -13.49 8.18
N ALA A 182 7.05 -13.63 8.13
CA ALA A 182 6.19 -12.86 7.24
C ALA A 182 6.26 -11.34 7.52
N HIS A 183 6.30 -10.93 8.79
CA HIS A 183 6.40 -9.53 9.19
C HIS A 183 7.73 -8.90 8.77
N GLU A 184 8.86 -9.57 9.03
CA GLU A 184 10.18 -9.03 8.68
C GLU A 184 10.40 -9.02 7.15
N ALA A 185 9.85 -10.00 6.42
CA ALA A 185 9.81 -9.98 4.95
C ALA A 185 8.96 -8.82 4.41
N SER A 186 7.74 -8.62 4.95
CA SER A 186 6.85 -7.50 4.60
C SER A 186 7.47 -6.14 4.92
N LYS A 187 8.18 -6.03 6.04
CA LYS A 187 8.98 -4.86 6.42
C LYS A 187 10.12 -4.60 5.44
N SER A 188 10.88 -5.62 5.05
CA SER A 188 11.93 -5.47 4.04
C SER A 188 11.40 -5.04 2.67
N ILE A 189 10.26 -5.59 2.23
CA ILE A 189 9.58 -5.19 0.99
C ILE A 189 9.13 -3.72 1.09
N LYS A 190 8.52 -3.33 2.21
CA LYS A 190 8.10 -1.95 2.48
C LYS A 190 9.28 -0.98 2.45
N GLU A 191 10.40 -1.35 3.08
CA GLU A 191 11.62 -0.53 3.07
C GLU A 191 12.15 -0.34 1.63
N GLU A 192 12.14 -1.37 0.79
CA GLU A 192 12.56 -1.25 -0.62
C GLU A 192 11.61 -0.38 -1.44
N VAL A 193 10.29 -0.63 -1.36
CA VAL A 193 9.28 0.19 -2.06
C VAL A 193 9.35 1.66 -1.62
N THR A 194 9.69 1.96 -0.36
CA THR A 194 9.91 3.36 0.06
C THR A 194 11.16 4.01 -0.55
N LYS A 195 12.23 3.24 -0.84
CA LYS A 195 13.41 3.74 -1.57
C LYS A 195 13.07 3.98 -3.04
N GLU A 196 12.37 3.06 -3.68
CA GLU A 196 11.92 3.20 -5.08
C GLU A 196 11.02 4.43 -5.24
N LEU A 197 10.01 4.59 -4.39
CA LEU A 197 9.12 5.76 -4.40
C LEU A 197 9.87 7.07 -4.14
N GLN A 198 10.89 7.08 -3.28
CA GLN A 198 11.75 8.26 -3.10
C GLN A 198 12.59 8.53 -4.35
N SER A 199 13.22 7.52 -4.95
CA SER A 199 14.05 7.68 -6.15
C SER A 199 13.24 8.16 -7.36
N ILE A 200 12.04 7.60 -7.57
CA ILE A 200 11.11 8.04 -8.63
C ILE A 200 10.66 9.49 -8.40
N ARG A 201 10.45 9.90 -7.14
CA ARG A 201 10.10 11.28 -6.80
C ARG A 201 11.25 12.25 -7.08
N GLU A 202 12.48 11.89 -6.72
CA GLU A 202 13.68 12.70 -6.96
C GLU A 202 13.97 12.85 -8.47
N ASP A 203 13.82 11.77 -9.25
CA ASP A 203 13.91 11.78 -10.71
C ASP A 203 12.79 12.63 -11.37
N LEU A 204 11.55 12.53 -10.88
CA LEU A 204 10.44 13.36 -11.35
C LEU A 204 10.67 14.85 -11.03
N GLU A 205 11.16 15.18 -9.84
CA GLU A 205 11.48 16.55 -9.45
C GLU A 205 12.65 17.13 -10.28
N ALA A 206 13.69 16.33 -10.55
CA ALA A 206 14.78 16.68 -11.44
C ALA A 206 14.31 16.90 -12.89
N LYS A 207 13.47 15.99 -13.42
CA LYS A 207 12.88 16.11 -14.77
C LYS A 207 11.95 17.31 -14.90
N ASN A 208 11.11 17.58 -13.89
CA ASN A 208 10.23 18.75 -13.89
C ASN A 208 11.01 20.06 -13.78
N THR A 209 12.08 20.09 -12.97
CA THR A 209 13.03 21.22 -12.91
C THR A 209 13.67 21.45 -14.29
N ARG A 210 14.16 20.39 -14.93
CA ARG A 210 14.78 20.47 -16.26
C ARG A 210 13.79 20.88 -17.36
N LEU A 211 12.54 20.46 -17.27
CA LEU A 211 11.47 20.93 -18.16
C LEU A 211 11.19 22.43 -17.94
N GLY A 212 11.19 22.88 -16.69
CA GLY A 212 11.10 24.30 -16.33
C GLY A 212 12.24 25.15 -16.92
N GLU A 213 13.49 24.67 -16.82
CA GLU A 213 14.65 25.30 -17.45
C GLU A 213 14.49 25.42 -18.97
N LEU A 214 14.11 24.34 -19.65
CA LEU A 214 13.95 24.31 -21.11
C LEU A 214 12.80 25.22 -21.56
N ASN A 215 11.66 25.20 -20.85
CA ASN A 215 10.54 26.09 -21.14
C ASN A 215 10.91 27.56 -20.91
N ALA A 216 11.76 27.89 -19.94
CA ALA A 216 12.25 29.25 -19.71
C ALA A 216 13.19 29.79 -20.80
N LEU A 217 13.72 28.91 -21.67
CA LEU A 217 14.46 29.31 -22.88
C LEU A 217 13.53 29.64 -24.07
N SER A 218 12.24 29.34 -23.97
CA SER A 218 11.22 29.63 -24.99
C SER A 218 10.35 30.84 -24.60
N TYR A 219 9.89 31.59 -25.60
CA TYR A 219 8.85 32.59 -25.42
C TYR A 219 7.47 31.93 -25.47
N ARG A 220 6.64 32.13 -24.45
CA ARG A 220 5.22 31.73 -24.54
C ARG A 220 4.53 32.59 -25.61
N MET A 221 4.27 31.98 -26.76
CA MET A 221 3.52 32.58 -27.87
C MET A 221 2.10 32.99 -27.43
N LYS A 222 1.49 33.91 -28.19
CA LYS A 222 0.20 34.53 -27.84
C LYS A 222 -0.92 34.09 -28.76
N ASN A 223 -2.08 33.80 -28.17
CA ASN A 223 -3.35 33.64 -28.86
C ASN A 223 -4.33 34.77 -28.44
N PRO A 224 -4.26 35.95 -29.07
CA PRO A 224 -5.29 36.98 -28.95
C PRO A 224 -6.55 36.56 -29.74
N PRO A 225 -7.69 37.27 -29.58
CA PRO A 225 -8.82 37.14 -30.50
C PRO A 225 -8.41 37.53 -31.93
N GLN A 226 -8.89 36.79 -32.92
CA GLN A 226 -8.62 37.00 -34.35
C GLN A 226 -8.88 38.46 -34.77
N GLU A 227 -10.00 39.04 -34.30
CA GLU A 227 -10.38 40.45 -34.50
C GLU A 227 -9.27 41.43 -34.09
N GLN A 228 -8.57 41.20 -32.97
CA GLN A 228 -7.48 42.08 -32.53
C GLN A 228 -6.28 42.00 -33.50
N THR A 229 -6.01 40.81 -34.05
CA THR A 229 -4.97 40.63 -35.07
C THR A 229 -5.37 41.32 -36.38
N GLN A 230 -6.63 41.18 -36.80
CA GLN A 230 -7.22 41.83 -37.97
C GLN A 230 -7.18 43.36 -37.88
N GLN A 231 -7.64 43.94 -36.76
CA GLN A 231 -7.54 45.38 -36.48
C GLN A 231 -6.10 45.88 -36.57
N GLN A 232 -5.11 45.10 -36.13
CA GLN A 232 -3.70 45.49 -36.21
C GLN A 232 -3.14 45.42 -37.64
N LEU A 233 -3.59 44.46 -38.46
CA LEU A 233 -3.27 44.39 -39.89
C LEU A 233 -3.92 45.55 -40.68
N HIS A 234 -5.21 45.82 -40.45
CA HIS A 234 -5.92 46.96 -41.01
C HIS A 234 -5.28 48.30 -40.60
N SER A 235 -4.86 48.45 -39.34
CA SER A 235 -4.10 49.62 -38.88
C SER A 235 -2.82 49.85 -39.70
N MET A 236 -2.10 48.80 -40.09
CA MET A 236 -0.91 48.91 -40.95
C MET A 236 -1.26 49.34 -42.37
N PHE A 237 -2.34 48.81 -42.97
CA PHE A 237 -2.87 49.28 -44.25
C PHE A 237 -3.26 50.76 -44.20
N THR A 238 -4.13 51.14 -43.28
CA THR A 238 -4.69 52.49 -43.17
C THR A 238 -3.61 53.54 -42.85
N THR A 239 -2.55 53.15 -42.13
CA THR A 239 -1.36 53.99 -41.92
C THR A 239 -0.59 54.23 -43.23
N ALA A 240 -0.43 53.22 -44.08
CA ALA A 240 0.26 53.33 -45.37
C ALA A 240 -0.58 54.05 -46.43
N TYR A 241 -1.89 53.76 -46.50
CA TYR A 241 -2.84 54.40 -47.39
C TYR A 241 -2.91 55.92 -47.14
N LYS A 242 -3.10 56.34 -45.89
CA LYS A 242 -3.19 57.77 -45.55
C LYS A 242 -1.86 58.51 -45.81
N TRP A 243 -0.71 57.86 -45.71
CA TRP A 243 0.57 58.45 -46.13
C TRP A 243 0.66 58.60 -47.67
N ALA A 244 0.24 57.59 -48.44
CA ALA A 244 0.20 57.64 -49.89
C ALA A 244 -0.78 58.72 -50.42
N GLU A 245 -1.96 58.84 -49.80
CA GLU A 245 -2.97 59.86 -50.10
C GLU A 245 -2.44 61.28 -49.84
N ASN A 246 -1.83 61.52 -48.66
CA ASN A 246 -1.22 62.79 -48.30
C ASN A 246 -0.02 63.18 -49.20
N LEU A 247 0.56 62.22 -49.92
CA LEU A 247 1.67 62.46 -50.84
C LEU A 247 1.23 62.90 -52.25
N PHE A 248 0.11 62.37 -52.75
CA PHE A 248 -0.31 62.52 -54.16
C PHE A 248 -1.72 63.11 -54.39
N SER A 249 -2.47 63.45 -53.34
CA SER A 249 -3.76 64.16 -53.44
C SER A 249 -3.62 65.62 -53.93
N ALA A 250 -2.53 66.29 -53.56
CA ALA A 250 -2.23 67.65 -53.99
C ALA A 250 -1.83 67.75 -55.47
N ASP A 251 -2.11 68.90 -56.09
CA ASP A 251 -1.64 69.19 -57.46
C ASP A 251 -0.12 69.39 -57.51
N PHE A 252 0.49 68.88 -58.58
CA PHE A 252 1.88 69.14 -58.93
C PHE A 252 1.91 70.26 -59.99
N ASP A 253 2.98 71.05 -60.05
CA ASP A 253 3.13 72.06 -61.11
C ASP A 253 3.06 71.40 -62.50
N GLU A 254 2.31 71.99 -63.45
CA GLU A 254 2.18 71.49 -64.82
C GLU A 254 3.54 71.28 -65.52
N SER A 255 4.56 72.07 -65.13
CA SER A 255 5.93 71.90 -65.61
C SER A 255 6.50 70.49 -65.34
N MET A 256 6.04 69.81 -64.28
CA MET A 256 6.46 68.44 -63.94
C MET A 256 5.92 67.37 -64.88
N PHE A 257 4.89 67.68 -65.68
CA PHE A 257 4.31 66.78 -66.68
C PHE A 257 4.67 67.18 -68.12
N ALA A 258 4.80 68.48 -68.38
CA ALA A 258 4.99 69.03 -69.73
C ALA A 258 6.46 69.08 -70.20
N ALA A 259 7.45 68.86 -69.32
CA ALA A 259 8.86 68.96 -69.68
C ALA A 259 9.36 67.75 -70.51
N PRO A 260 10.36 67.93 -71.39
CA PRO A 260 11.01 66.81 -72.07
C PRO A 260 11.65 65.79 -71.11
N SER A 261 11.96 66.22 -69.88
CA SER A 261 12.46 65.39 -68.77
C SER A 261 11.35 64.72 -67.95
N SER A 262 10.07 65.05 -68.11
CA SER A 262 8.99 64.42 -67.35
C SER A 262 8.96 62.90 -67.56
N GLY A 263 9.23 62.44 -68.79
CA GLY A 263 9.39 61.01 -69.08
C GLY A 263 10.53 60.33 -68.31
N THR A 264 11.58 61.05 -67.90
CA THR A 264 12.71 60.49 -67.13
C THR A 264 12.57 60.69 -65.63
N LEU A 265 11.89 61.74 -65.16
CA LEU A 265 11.54 61.94 -63.75
C LEU A 265 10.61 60.83 -63.25
N TRP A 266 9.53 60.55 -64.00
CA TRP A 266 8.54 59.54 -63.66
C TRP A 266 8.99 58.10 -64.04
N ALA A 267 10.09 57.93 -64.77
CA ALA A 267 10.55 56.63 -65.28
C ALA A 267 10.73 55.57 -64.18
N LYS A 268 11.34 55.92 -63.05
CA LYS A 268 11.59 54.95 -61.97
C LYS A 268 10.29 54.43 -61.34
N LEU A 269 9.32 55.33 -61.13
CA LEU A 269 8.01 54.98 -60.58
C LEU A 269 7.22 54.13 -61.58
N ARG A 270 7.18 54.53 -62.86
CA ARG A 270 6.47 53.80 -63.92
C ARG A 270 7.07 52.44 -64.27
N ASN A 271 8.39 52.29 -64.18
CA ASN A 271 9.09 51.05 -64.55
C ASN A 271 9.24 50.07 -63.37
N HIS A 272 8.79 50.41 -62.16
CA HIS A 272 8.80 49.50 -61.02
C HIS A 272 7.92 48.27 -61.28
N GLY A 273 8.35 47.07 -60.86
CA GLY A 273 7.70 45.80 -61.20
C GLY A 273 6.21 45.68 -60.79
N ARG A 274 5.80 46.37 -59.73
CA ARG A 274 4.40 46.43 -59.24
C ARG A 274 3.53 47.53 -59.91
N VAL A 275 4.07 48.30 -60.85
CA VAL A 275 3.38 49.41 -61.54
C VAL A 275 3.44 49.24 -63.05
N ASN A 276 4.59 48.82 -63.58
CA ASN A 276 4.89 48.74 -65.00
C ASN A 276 3.87 47.86 -65.76
N ARG A 277 3.09 48.49 -66.66
CA ARG A 277 1.96 47.92 -67.43
C ARG A 277 0.72 47.53 -66.63
N ILE A 278 0.82 47.43 -65.31
CA ILE A 278 -0.24 46.99 -64.38
C ILE A 278 -1.13 48.16 -63.94
N ILE A 279 -0.51 49.28 -63.53
CA ILE A 279 -1.22 50.49 -63.10
C ILE A 279 -0.93 51.61 -64.12
N PRO A 280 -1.95 52.17 -64.80
CA PRO A 280 -1.75 53.28 -65.72
C PRO A 280 -1.31 54.54 -64.97
N MET A 281 -0.40 55.32 -65.54
CA MET A 281 0.21 56.46 -64.85
C MET A 281 0.14 57.73 -65.69
N PRO A 282 -1.06 58.33 -65.88
CA PRO A 282 -1.21 59.55 -66.66
C PRO A 282 -0.39 60.69 -66.06
N LEU A 283 0.21 61.50 -66.94
CA LEU A 283 1.06 62.63 -66.54
C LEU A 283 0.21 63.90 -66.53
N SER A 284 -0.61 64.04 -65.49
CA SER A 284 -1.51 65.18 -65.27
C SER A 284 -1.93 65.32 -63.80
N ASN A 285 -2.77 66.31 -63.51
CA ASN A 285 -3.48 66.46 -62.22
C ASN A 285 -4.95 66.02 -62.28
N THR A 286 -5.37 65.22 -63.27
CA THR A 286 -6.72 64.64 -63.25
C THR A 286 -6.95 63.84 -61.96
N PHE A 287 -8.21 63.73 -61.56
CA PHE A 287 -8.65 62.94 -60.43
C PHE A 287 -8.20 61.48 -60.57
N GLU A 288 -8.35 60.93 -61.78
CA GLU A 288 -7.89 59.62 -62.22
C GLU A 288 -6.37 59.46 -62.05
N ALA A 289 -5.58 60.42 -62.52
CA ALA A 289 -4.13 60.41 -62.37
C ALA A 289 -3.67 60.50 -60.91
N LYS A 290 -4.41 61.21 -60.03
CA LYS A 290 -4.14 61.23 -58.58
C LYS A 290 -4.40 59.86 -57.97
N CYS A 291 -5.58 59.28 -58.21
CA CYS A 291 -5.97 57.97 -57.71
C CYS A 291 -4.95 56.90 -58.10
N MET A 292 -4.54 56.84 -59.37
CA MET A 292 -3.53 55.88 -59.83
C MET A 292 -2.14 56.12 -59.22
N ARG A 293 -1.73 57.37 -58.98
CA ARG A 293 -0.46 57.67 -58.29
C ARG A 293 -0.46 57.20 -56.84
N ILE A 294 -1.58 57.37 -56.12
CA ILE A 294 -1.78 56.88 -54.75
C ILE A 294 -1.69 55.35 -54.74
N SER A 295 -2.42 54.66 -55.63
CA SER A 295 -2.37 53.19 -55.74
C SER A 295 -1.00 52.67 -56.13
N ALA A 296 -0.31 53.33 -57.07
CA ALA A 296 1.02 52.93 -57.53
C ALA A 296 2.07 53.03 -56.42
N ILE A 297 2.05 54.09 -55.60
CA ILE A 297 2.98 54.18 -54.47
C ILE A 297 2.60 53.22 -53.33
N LEU A 298 1.31 52.96 -53.10
CA LEU A 298 0.86 52.00 -52.10
C LEU A 298 1.29 50.57 -52.46
N ALA A 299 1.17 50.17 -53.73
CA ALA A 299 1.66 48.88 -54.24
C ALA A 299 3.19 48.73 -54.09
N ILE A 300 3.94 49.82 -54.23
CA ILE A 300 5.40 49.85 -54.01
C ILE A 300 5.73 49.74 -52.52
N VAL A 301 5.01 50.46 -51.66
CA VAL A 301 5.17 50.40 -50.19
C VAL A 301 4.82 49.00 -49.67
N ALA A 302 3.70 48.43 -50.10
CA ALA A 302 3.25 47.09 -49.70
C ALA A 302 4.27 46.00 -50.10
N TRP A 303 4.82 46.09 -51.32
CA TRP A 303 5.86 45.17 -51.79
C TRP A 303 7.21 45.37 -51.08
N SER A 304 7.59 46.62 -50.80
CA SER A 304 8.81 46.89 -50.02
C SER A 304 8.64 46.43 -48.57
N PHE A 305 7.44 46.56 -48.00
CA PHE A 305 7.08 45.95 -46.73
C PHE A 305 7.15 44.42 -46.79
N SER A 306 6.61 43.73 -47.80
CA SER A 306 6.67 42.27 -47.87
C SER A 306 8.09 41.72 -48.02
N MET A 307 8.96 42.43 -48.75
CA MET A 307 10.36 42.05 -48.90
C MET A 307 11.21 42.33 -47.66
N HIS A 308 10.89 43.37 -46.88
CA HIS A 308 11.75 43.83 -45.78
C HIS A 308 11.12 43.81 -44.39
N ILE A 309 9.88 44.28 -44.20
CA ILE A 309 9.26 44.42 -42.87
C ILE A 309 8.41 43.19 -42.50
N PHE A 310 7.57 42.68 -43.39
CA PHE A 310 6.69 41.52 -43.17
C PHE A 310 7.45 40.19 -43.25
N GLN A 311 8.58 40.12 -42.54
CA GLN A 311 9.59 39.05 -42.60
C GLN A 311 10.12 38.77 -41.18
N PRO A 312 10.49 37.52 -40.83
CA PRO A 312 11.10 37.19 -39.54
C PRO A 312 12.32 38.06 -39.20
N THR A 313 12.30 38.71 -38.02
CA THR A 313 13.39 39.61 -37.59
C THR A 313 14.42 38.95 -36.67
N PHE A 314 14.19 37.69 -36.28
CA PHE A 314 14.79 37.01 -35.12
C PHE A 314 16.32 36.98 -35.12
N LEU A 315 16.94 36.49 -36.20
CA LEU A 315 18.39 36.29 -36.28
C LEU A 315 19.03 36.91 -37.52
N LEU A 316 18.39 36.82 -38.69
CA LEU A 316 18.96 37.19 -39.99
C LEU A 316 18.38 38.50 -40.55
N GLN A 317 19.05 39.05 -41.56
CA GLN A 317 18.63 40.26 -42.32
C GLN A 317 18.16 39.93 -43.74
N CYS A 318 18.53 38.75 -44.26
CA CYS A 318 18.02 38.11 -45.47
C CYS A 318 16.69 37.39 -45.21
N ASN A 319 16.05 36.94 -46.29
CA ASN A 319 14.76 36.24 -46.23
C ASN A 319 14.90 34.71 -46.16
N GLU A 320 16.12 34.18 -46.22
CA GLU A 320 16.48 32.76 -46.00
C GLU A 320 15.87 32.16 -44.72
N LEU A 321 15.64 32.99 -43.69
CA LEU A 321 14.96 32.58 -42.46
C LEU A 321 13.44 32.43 -42.63
N SER A 322 12.80 33.22 -43.49
CA SER A 322 11.39 33.02 -43.85
C SER A 322 11.26 31.79 -44.73
N ASP A 323 12.16 31.60 -45.71
CA ASP A 323 12.16 30.43 -46.59
C ASP A 323 12.31 29.11 -45.78
N LEU A 324 13.21 29.12 -44.77
CA LEU A 324 13.37 28.01 -43.83
C LEU A 324 12.13 27.77 -42.95
N LEU A 325 11.45 28.83 -42.51
CA LEU A 325 10.23 28.75 -41.71
C LEU A 325 8.95 28.53 -42.56
N ALA A 326 9.04 28.64 -43.89
CA ALA A 326 8.02 28.18 -44.83
C ALA A 326 8.10 26.66 -44.96
N GLY A 327 9.22 26.13 -45.46
CA GLY A 327 9.38 24.68 -45.62
C GLY A 327 9.25 23.89 -44.31
N LEU A 328 9.65 24.48 -43.17
CA LEU A 328 9.42 23.84 -41.85
C LEU A 328 7.95 23.90 -41.39
N ALA A 329 7.15 24.91 -41.80
CA ALA A 329 5.72 24.92 -41.55
C ALA A 329 4.99 23.82 -42.34
N ASP A 330 5.45 23.56 -43.57
CA ASP A 330 4.91 22.52 -44.46
C ASP A 330 5.27 21.10 -43.95
N ASP A 331 6.49 20.89 -43.46
CA ASP A 331 6.98 19.60 -42.95
C ASP A 331 6.54 19.29 -41.49
N ASP A 332 6.63 20.27 -40.58
CA ASP A 332 6.35 20.11 -39.14
C ASP A 332 5.97 21.47 -38.50
N PRO A 333 4.70 21.88 -38.58
CA PRO A 333 4.23 23.18 -38.09
C PRO A 333 4.37 23.34 -36.57
N VAL A 334 4.44 22.24 -35.81
CA VAL A 334 4.69 22.27 -34.36
C VAL A 334 6.15 22.63 -34.08
N ARG A 335 7.08 22.09 -34.88
CA ARG A 335 8.52 22.42 -34.80
C ARG A 335 8.82 23.82 -35.33
N GLU A 336 8.09 24.32 -36.32
CA GLU A 336 8.17 25.73 -36.77
C GLU A 336 7.79 26.70 -35.64
N ASN A 337 6.62 26.50 -35.02
CA ASN A 337 6.16 27.28 -33.88
C ASN A 337 7.17 27.20 -32.71
N TYR A 338 7.65 26.01 -32.38
CA TYR A 338 8.65 25.85 -31.32
C TYR A 338 9.96 26.57 -31.66
N LEU A 339 10.42 26.52 -32.91
CA LEU A 339 11.62 27.21 -33.36
C LEU A 339 11.46 28.74 -33.27
N ARG A 340 10.32 29.31 -33.70
CA ARG A 340 9.95 30.72 -33.45
C ARG A 340 10.03 31.06 -31.96
N SER A 341 9.41 30.22 -31.12
CA SER A 341 9.32 30.43 -29.67
C SER A 341 10.71 30.50 -29.02
N VAL A 342 11.65 29.64 -29.45
CA VAL A 342 13.04 29.61 -28.95
C VAL A 342 13.88 30.73 -29.57
N MET A 343 13.60 31.15 -30.80
CA MET A 343 14.36 32.21 -31.49
C MET A 343 13.99 33.64 -31.04
N LEU A 344 12.79 33.85 -30.53
CA LEU A 344 12.32 35.12 -29.98
C LEU A 344 13.17 35.68 -28.80
N PRO A 345 13.47 34.93 -27.73
CA PRO A 345 14.18 35.47 -26.58
C PRO A 345 15.70 35.60 -26.76
N VAL A 346 16.31 34.95 -27.77
CA VAL A 346 17.80 34.80 -27.85
C VAL A 346 18.54 36.13 -27.98
N LEU A 347 18.11 37.00 -28.92
CA LEU A 347 18.83 38.25 -29.24
C LEU A 347 17.89 39.46 -29.48
N PRO A 348 17.12 39.93 -28.48
CA PRO A 348 16.14 41.02 -28.66
C PRO A 348 16.77 42.34 -29.12
N SER A 349 18.03 42.60 -28.76
CA SER A 349 18.80 43.75 -29.24
C SER A 349 19.16 43.63 -30.72
N LYS A 350 19.44 42.42 -31.21
CA LYS A 350 19.71 42.15 -32.64
C LYS A 350 18.43 42.26 -33.46
N GLN A 351 17.30 41.77 -32.95
CA GLN A 351 15.98 41.96 -33.58
C GLN A 351 15.63 43.43 -33.80
N LYS A 352 15.79 44.28 -32.77
CA LYS A 352 15.59 45.73 -32.88
C LYS A 352 16.52 46.38 -33.91
N ALA A 353 17.78 45.94 -33.98
CA ALA A 353 18.73 46.41 -35.00
C ALA A 353 18.39 45.92 -36.42
N ASN A 354 17.92 44.67 -36.57
CA ASN A 354 17.44 44.11 -37.83
C ASN A 354 16.20 44.87 -38.31
N GLY A 355 15.24 45.16 -37.43
CA GLY A 355 14.07 45.98 -37.73
C GLY A 355 14.44 47.39 -38.19
N LYS A 356 15.39 48.07 -37.53
CA LYS A 356 15.90 49.38 -37.98
C LYS A 356 16.49 49.33 -39.39
N LYS A 357 17.31 48.31 -39.70
CA LYS A 357 17.85 48.11 -41.06
C LYS A 357 16.78 47.82 -42.11
N ARG A 358 15.80 46.97 -41.77
CA ARG A 358 14.66 46.65 -42.64
C ARG A 358 13.83 47.92 -42.93
N ILE A 359 13.63 48.80 -41.95
CA ILE A 359 13.05 50.16 -42.14
C ILE A 359 13.93 51.02 -43.07
N GLU A 360 15.25 51.08 -42.83
CA GLU A 360 16.18 51.85 -43.67
C GLU A 360 16.14 51.40 -45.14
N GLN A 361 16.02 50.10 -45.40
CA GLN A 361 15.92 49.56 -46.75
C GLN A 361 14.58 49.91 -47.43
N VAL A 362 13.44 49.83 -46.71
CA VAL A 362 12.14 50.31 -47.26
C VAL A 362 12.21 51.78 -47.63
N VAL A 363 12.78 52.61 -46.75
CA VAL A 363 12.97 54.05 -47.02
C VAL A 363 13.85 54.25 -48.26
N LEU A 364 14.88 53.44 -48.48
CA LEU A 364 15.73 53.52 -49.68
C LEU A 364 14.99 53.10 -50.95
N ASP A 365 14.32 51.94 -50.95
CA ASP A 365 13.66 51.37 -52.14
C ASP A 365 12.48 52.24 -52.61
N VAL A 366 11.60 52.62 -51.68
CA VAL A 366 10.44 53.48 -51.96
C VAL A 366 10.91 54.86 -52.42
N PHE A 367 11.84 55.49 -51.69
CA PHE A 367 12.34 56.83 -52.03
C PHE A 367 13.20 56.84 -53.30
N ALA A 368 13.83 55.73 -53.70
CA ALA A 368 14.47 55.61 -55.00
C ALA A 368 13.47 55.75 -56.16
N CYS A 369 12.20 55.38 -55.95
CA CYS A 369 11.12 55.49 -56.93
C CYS A 369 10.47 56.89 -56.95
N ILE A 370 10.08 57.44 -55.78
CA ILE A 370 9.38 58.74 -55.69
C ILE A 370 10.31 59.95 -55.61
N GLY A 371 11.51 59.81 -55.06
CA GLY A 371 12.46 60.92 -54.84
C GLY A 371 12.68 61.82 -56.06
N PRO A 372 12.85 61.29 -57.29
CA PRO A 372 12.98 62.12 -58.50
C PRO A 372 11.75 62.99 -58.82
N VAL A 373 10.55 62.49 -58.52
CA VAL A 373 9.25 63.15 -58.77
C VAL A 373 8.98 64.28 -57.76
N LEU A 374 9.50 64.18 -56.54
CA LEU A 374 9.20 65.13 -55.47
C LEU A 374 9.94 66.47 -55.63
N PRO A 375 9.26 67.61 -55.36
CA PRO A 375 9.89 68.92 -55.20
C PRO A 375 11.05 68.88 -54.19
N ASN A 376 12.19 69.49 -54.52
CA ASN A 376 13.40 69.43 -53.69
C ASN A 376 13.16 69.85 -52.22
N ASN A 377 12.30 70.84 -51.99
CA ASN A 377 11.96 71.36 -50.65
C ASN A 377 11.09 70.40 -49.82
N ARG A 378 10.41 69.42 -50.41
CA ARG A 378 9.59 68.41 -49.70
C ARG A 378 10.31 67.07 -49.51
N ARG A 379 11.52 66.89 -50.05
CA ARG A 379 12.21 65.59 -50.08
C ARG A 379 12.52 65.06 -48.67
N ASP A 380 13.06 65.91 -47.80
CA ASP A 380 13.43 65.49 -46.44
C ASP A 380 12.22 65.34 -45.51
N GLU A 381 11.19 66.16 -45.71
CA GLU A 381 9.86 66.05 -45.08
C GLU A 381 9.22 64.67 -45.39
N VAL A 382 9.08 64.34 -46.68
CA VAL A 382 8.48 63.07 -47.13
C VAL A 382 9.33 61.87 -46.72
N ARG A 383 10.67 61.99 -46.72
CA ARG A 383 11.56 60.93 -46.24
C ARG A 383 11.38 60.68 -44.74
N SER A 384 11.21 61.74 -43.94
CA SER A 384 11.03 61.65 -42.49
C SER A 384 9.65 61.09 -42.12
N SER A 385 8.60 61.45 -42.86
CA SER A 385 7.26 60.87 -42.66
C SER A 385 7.22 59.40 -43.08
N LEU A 386 7.88 59.03 -44.19
CA LEU A 386 8.06 57.64 -44.62
C LEU A 386 8.81 56.81 -43.56
N GLU A 387 9.93 57.30 -43.03
CA GLU A 387 10.65 56.58 -41.96
C GLU A 387 9.79 56.41 -40.69
N THR A 388 8.93 57.39 -40.39
CA THR A 388 7.99 57.33 -39.26
C THR A 388 6.87 56.29 -39.48
N MET A 389 6.29 56.28 -40.69
CA MET A 389 5.33 55.25 -41.14
C MET A 389 5.94 53.85 -41.04
N CYS A 390 7.14 53.65 -41.57
CA CYS A 390 7.86 52.37 -41.51
C CYS A 390 8.16 51.93 -40.07
N LYS A 391 8.52 52.85 -39.16
CA LYS A 391 8.68 52.55 -37.72
C LYS A 391 7.38 52.06 -37.08
N GLN A 392 6.25 52.70 -37.38
CA GLN A 392 4.94 52.30 -36.87
C GLN A 392 4.53 50.91 -37.38
N VAL A 393 4.65 50.66 -38.69
CA VAL A 393 4.31 49.37 -39.29
C VAL A 393 5.24 48.25 -38.78
N CYS A 394 6.55 48.47 -38.76
CA CYS A 394 7.50 47.51 -38.19
C CYS A 394 7.23 47.25 -36.69
N GLY A 395 6.87 48.27 -35.93
CA GLY A 395 6.53 48.17 -34.50
C GLY A 395 5.20 47.46 -34.22
N GLN A 396 4.34 47.30 -35.22
CA GLN A 396 3.15 46.44 -35.20
C GLN A 396 3.48 45.02 -35.66
N TRP A 397 4.20 44.85 -36.79
CA TRP A 397 4.61 43.53 -37.29
C TRP A 397 5.47 42.74 -36.29
N MET A 398 6.38 43.40 -35.56
CA MET A 398 7.16 42.77 -34.48
C MET A 398 6.29 42.25 -33.31
N ARG A 399 5.01 42.63 -33.22
CA ARG A 399 4.04 42.05 -32.27
C ARG A 399 3.34 40.83 -32.86
N LEU A 400 3.07 40.82 -34.17
CA LEU A 400 2.55 39.65 -34.89
C LEU A 400 3.54 38.48 -34.86
N GLN A 401 4.85 38.78 -34.84
CA GLN A 401 5.89 37.78 -34.61
C GLN A 401 5.87 37.12 -33.22
N LEU A 402 5.01 37.56 -32.29
CA LEU A 402 4.83 36.99 -30.95
C LEU A 402 3.61 36.05 -30.85
N LEU A 403 2.86 35.87 -31.95
CA LEU A 403 1.63 35.08 -31.96
C LEU A 403 1.92 33.58 -32.16
N ASP A 404 1.00 32.73 -31.74
CA ASP A 404 1.11 31.28 -31.90
C ASP A 404 0.98 30.88 -33.37
N GLU A 405 0.06 31.54 -34.07
CA GLU A 405 -0.07 31.52 -35.53
C GLU A 405 1.10 32.24 -36.23
N LYS A 406 1.55 31.65 -37.34
CA LYS A 406 2.48 32.26 -38.28
C LYS A 406 1.67 33.08 -39.28
N ILE A 407 1.99 34.35 -39.50
CA ILE A 407 1.25 35.24 -40.40
C ILE A 407 2.17 35.65 -41.55
N GLU A 408 1.70 35.52 -42.79
CA GLU A 408 2.46 35.85 -44.00
C GLU A 408 1.61 36.64 -45.01
N PRO A 409 2.20 37.59 -45.76
CA PRO A 409 1.50 38.39 -46.77
C PRO A 409 1.39 37.65 -48.12
N ASN A 410 0.17 37.44 -48.62
CA ASN A 410 -0.09 36.87 -49.95
C ASN A 410 -0.34 37.98 -51.00
N PHE A 411 0.21 37.81 -52.21
CA PHE A 411 0.00 38.70 -53.37
C PHE A 411 -0.62 37.97 -54.58
N GLU A 412 -0.96 36.69 -54.42
CA GLU A 412 -1.38 35.80 -55.48
C GLU A 412 -2.90 35.58 -55.38
N ALA A 413 -3.62 36.16 -56.33
CA ALA A 413 -5.09 36.17 -56.34
C ALA A 413 -5.64 34.88 -56.95
N TYR A 414 -5.76 33.83 -56.12
CA TYR A 414 -6.35 32.54 -56.51
C TYR A 414 -7.85 32.44 -56.18
N ASP A 415 -8.30 33.09 -55.11
CA ASP A 415 -9.66 33.03 -54.60
C ASP A 415 -10.28 34.44 -54.49
N GLU A 416 -11.60 34.56 -54.71
CA GLU A 416 -12.31 35.85 -54.70
C GLU A 416 -12.43 36.44 -53.28
N GLU A 417 -12.61 35.56 -52.29
CA GLU A 417 -12.80 35.92 -50.88
C GLU A 417 -11.56 36.60 -50.26
N ASP A 418 -10.37 36.40 -50.85
CA ASP A 418 -9.10 37.01 -50.44
C ASP A 418 -9.04 38.54 -50.69
N TRP A 419 -9.98 39.16 -51.42
CA TRP A 419 -9.80 40.53 -51.95
C TRP A 419 -10.98 41.49 -51.76
N LYS A 420 -10.63 42.71 -51.30
CA LYS A 420 -11.50 43.89 -51.26
C LYS A 420 -11.10 44.92 -52.31
N LEU A 421 -12.09 45.63 -52.82
CA LEU A 421 -11.88 46.74 -53.76
C LEU A 421 -11.27 47.94 -53.02
N LEU A 422 -10.18 48.50 -53.54
CA LEU A 422 -9.57 49.70 -52.98
C LEU A 422 -10.52 50.90 -53.15
N ARG A 423 -11.07 51.42 -52.05
CA ARG A 423 -11.83 52.68 -52.02
C ARG A 423 -10.90 53.83 -52.37
N LEU A 424 -10.89 54.23 -53.64
CA LEU A 424 -10.24 55.45 -54.10
C LEU A 424 -10.96 56.67 -53.51
N PRO A 425 -10.27 57.80 -53.20
CA PRO A 425 -10.93 59.01 -52.73
C PRO A 425 -11.89 59.51 -53.81
N THR A 426 -13.10 59.94 -53.46
CA THR A 426 -14.08 60.44 -54.43
C THR A 426 -13.95 61.95 -54.68
N LEU A 427 -14.65 62.47 -55.70
CA LEU A 427 -14.77 63.92 -55.90
C LEU A 427 -15.54 64.60 -54.74
N GLU A 428 -16.44 63.89 -54.07
CA GLU A 428 -17.23 64.42 -52.95
C GLU A 428 -16.35 64.53 -51.69
N ASP A 429 -15.53 63.51 -51.41
CA ASP A 429 -14.48 63.54 -50.37
C ASP A 429 -13.45 64.66 -50.57
N SER A 430 -13.30 65.13 -51.81
CA SER A 430 -12.41 66.24 -52.16
C SER A 430 -13.07 67.60 -51.95
N GLN A 431 -14.35 67.74 -52.29
CA GLN A 431 -15.10 69.00 -52.15
C GLN A 431 -15.42 69.33 -50.68
N ASN A 432 -15.72 68.33 -49.84
CA ASN A 432 -15.92 68.55 -48.41
C ASN A 432 -14.64 69.06 -47.72
N ARG A 433 -13.46 68.52 -48.07
CA ARG A 433 -12.18 68.97 -47.50
C ARG A 433 -11.86 70.43 -47.85
N ASP A 434 -12.22 70.88 -49.06
CA ASP A 434 -12.12 72.30 -49.48
C ASP A 434 -13.08 73.25 -48.73
N PHE A 435 -14.11 72.69 -48.07
CA PHE A 435 -15.05 73.40 -47.22
C PHE A 435 -14.57 73.42 -45.75
N GLU A 436 -14.21 72.26 -45.21
CA GLU A 436 -13.66 72.11 -43.86
C GLU A 436 -12.37 72.92 -43.66
N ALA A 437 -11.47 72.93 -44.65
CA ALA A 437 -10.24 73.76 -44.61
C ALA A 437 -10.50 75.27 -44.63
N LYS A 438 -11.72 75.72 -44.97
CA LYS A 438 -12.15 77.12 -44.82
C LYS A 438 -12.88 77.38 -43.50
N VAL A 439 -13.62 76.39 -42.97
CA VAL A 439 -14.29 76.48 -41.66
C VAL A 439 -13.27 76.44 -40.53
N ALA A 440 -12.24 75.58 -40.60
CA ALA A 440 -11.18 75.47 -39.59
C ALA A 440 -10.25 76.71 -39.46
N ALA A 441 -10.55 77.79 -40.18
CA ALA A 441 -9.89 79.09 -40.03
C ALA A 441 -10.66 80.06 -39.10
N ASP A 442 -11.89 79.72 -38.68
CA ASP A 442 -12.72 80.54 -37.80
C ASP A 442 -13.38 79.67 -36.71
N ASP A 443 -13.47 80.24 -35.51
CA ASP A 443 -13.90 79.63 -34.24
C ASP A 443 -13.17 78.39 -33.68
N THR A 444 -13.18 78.30 -32.35
CA THR A 444 -12.52 77.24 -31.57
C THR A 444 -13.52 76.42 -30.76
N ALA A 445 -13.27 75.11 -30.69
CA ALA A 445 -13.83 74.15 -29.75
C ALA A 445 -15.36 73.89 -29.75
N THR A 446 -15.73 72.69 -30.19
CA THR A 446 -16.64 71.85 -29.39
C THR A 446 -16.16 70.39 -29.48
N GLU A 447 -16.45 69.58 -28.46
CA GLU A 447 -15.95 68.22 -28.27
C GLU A 447 -17.09 67.19 -28.45
N SER A 448 -16.74 65.98 -28.91
CA SER A 448 -17.57 64.76 -28.92
C SER A 448 -18.82 64.75 -29.80
N ALA A 449 -18.73 64.07 -30.96
CA ALA A 449 -19.65 63.02 -31.43
C ALA A 449 -19.44 62.73 -32.93
N ILE A 450 -18.69 61.67 -33.26
CA ILE A 450 -18.77 61.01 -34.57
C ILE A 450 -18.94 59.52 -34.27
N ALA A 451 -19.95 58.90 -34.90
CA ALA A 451 -20.32 57.51 -34.69
C ALA A 451 -19.57 56.57 -35.64
N ASP A 452 -19.76 55.27 -35.44
CA ASP A 452 -19.14 54.20 -36.23
C ASP A 452 -19.66 54.19 -37.69
N GLU A 453 -18.99 54.91 -38.58
CA GLU A 453 -18.95 54.54 -40.00
C GLU A 453 -17.91 53.42 -40.18
N GLU A 454 -18.36 52.18 -40.11
CA GLU A 454 -17.55 51.04 -40.56
C GLU A 454 -17.25 51.21 -42.05
N ASP A 455 -15.96 51.30 -42.41
CA ASP A 455 -15.46 51.48 -43.78
C ASP A 455 -15.71 50.19 -44.59
N HIS A 456 -16.94 50.00 -45.05
CA HIS A 456 -17.42 48.74 -45.62
C HIS A 456 -17.01 48.60 -47.09
N PHE A 457 -15.74 48.28 -47.32
CA PHE A 457 -15.19 48.06 -48.66
C PHE A 457 -15.92 46.91 -49.39
N PRO A 458 -16.41 47.11 -50.63
CA PRO A 458 -17.04 46.05 -51.39
C PRO A 458 -16.03 44.98 -51.83
N SER A 459 -16.45 43.72 -51.81
CA SER A 459 -15.69 42.56 -52.27
C SER A 459 -15.56 42.52 -53.81
N VAL A 460 -14.60 41.77 -54.31
CA VAL A 460 -14.39 41.50 -55.74
C VAL A 460 -15.36 40.41 -56.21
N GLY A 461 -16.02 40.61 -57.35
CA GLY A 461 -17.02 39.66 -57.87
C GLY A 461 -16.55 38.74 -59.02
N ASP A 462 -15.28 38.84 -59.42
CA ASP A 462 -14.58 37.96 -60.36
C ASP A 462 -13.07 38.25 -60.27
N ILE A 463 -12.23 37.22 -60.06
CA ILE A 463 -10.75 37.35 -60.05
C ILE A 463 -10.24 37.90 -61.40
N GLU A 464 -10.85 37.52 -62.53
CA GLU A 464 -10.41 38.01 -63.84
C GLU A 464 -10.45 39.54 -63.91
N ASP A 465 -11.37 40.20 -63.20
CA ASP A 465 -11.52 41.66 -63.20
C ASP A 465 -10.49 42.41 -62.35
N ILE A 466 -9.62 41.71 -61.62
CA ILE A 466 -8.47 42.30 -60.93
C ILE A 466 -7.45 42.81 -61.95
N ALA A 467 -7.17 44.11 -61.91
CA ALA A 467 -6.12 44.74 -62.71
C ALA A 467 -4.78 44.86 -61.94
N ALA A 468 -4.83 45.08 -60.62
CA ALA A 468 -3.63 45.23 -59.80
C ALA A 468 -3.86 44.85 -58.33
N VAL A 469 -2.98 44.04 -57.73
CA VAL A 469 -2.88 43.91 -56.28
C VAL A 469 -2.07 45.10 -55.73
N VAL A 470 -2.68 45.87 -54.82
CA VAL A 470 -2.12 47.10 -54.24
C VAL A 470 -1.70 46.91 -52.78
N TRP A 471 -2.38 46.01 -52.05
CA TRP A 471 -2.00 45.59 -50.71
C TRP A 471 -2.25 44.08 -50.58
N PRO A 472 -1.35 43.31 -49.94
CA PRO A 472 -1.50 41.86 -49.82
C PRO A 472 -2.68 41.48 -48.92
N SER A 473 -3.28 40.33 -49.18
CA SER A 473 -4.04 39.60 -48.15
C SER A 473 -3.07 39.03 -47.12
N PHE A 474 -3.56 38.65 -45.95
CA PHE A 474 -2.73 37.99 -44.95
C PHE A 474 -3.32 36.64 -44.60
N LEU A 475 -2.48 35.62 -44.68
CA LEU A 475 -2.82 34.26 -44.30
C LEU A 475 -2.25 33.96 -42.92
N SER A 476 -3.03 33.26 -42.10
CA SER A 476 -2.58 32.69 -40.83
C SER A 476 -2.39 31.18 -41.01
N PHE A 477 -1.23 30.68 -40.59
CA PHE A 477 -0.89 29.26 -40.62
C PHE A 477 -0.93 28.72 -39.18
N ARG A 478 -1.74 27.68 -38.99
CA ARG A 478 -2.01 27.06 -37.68
C ARG A 478 -2.20 25.56 -37.86
N GLY A 479 -1.34 24.76 -37.23
CA GLY A 479 -1.44 23.28 -37.28
C GLY A 479 -1.19 22.63 -38.64
N GLY A 480 -0.74 23.39 -39.65
CA GLY A 480 -0.57 22.94 -41.04
C GLY A 480 -1.68 23.39 -41.99
N GLU A 481 -2.77 23.95 -41.46
CA GLU A 481 -3.82 24.59 -42.25
C GLU A 481 -3.52 26.09 -42.41
N SER A 482 -3.97 26.67 -43.54
CA SER A 482 -3.85 28.10 -43.85
C SER A 482 -5.25 28.71 -43.93
N GLU A 483 -5.49 29.76 -43.16
CA GLU A 483 -6.77 30.47 -43.08
C GLU A 483 -6.57 31.95 -43.44
N LEU A 484 -7.46 32.50 -44.28
CA LEU A 484 -7.49 33.93 -44.60
C LEU A 484 -7.78 34.74 -43.34
N LEU A 485 -6.80 35.54 -42.93
CA LEU A 485 -6.89 36.38 -41.73
C LEU A 485 -7.45 37.77 -42.05
N THR A 486 -7.00 38.42 -43.13
CA THR A 486 -7.57 39.68 -43.64
C THR A 486 -7.45 39.75 -45.16
N GLU A 487 -8.48 40.26 -45.83
CA GLU A 487 -8.44 40.46 -47.28
C GLU A 487 -7.38 41.50 -47.68
N GLY A 488 -6.83 41.32 -48.88
CA GLY A 488 -5.98 42.30 -49.54
C GLY A 488 -6.79 43.38 -50.25
N PHE A 489 -6.10 44.39 -50.78
CA PHE A 489 -6.74 45.47 -51.56
C PHE A 489 -6.27 45.49 -53.00
N VAL A 490 -7.24 45.53 -53.92
CA VAL A 490 -7.00 45.50 -55.37
C VAL A 490 -7.62 46.69 -56.11
N LEU A 491 -7.11 46.96 -57.31
CA LEU A 491 -7.80 47.73 -58.33
C LEU A 491 -8.42 46.79 -59.37
N THR A 492 -9.65 47.06 -59.80
CA THR A 492 -10.26 46.37 -60.95
C THR A 492 -10.00 47.05 -62.29
N LYS A 493 -10.20 46.31 -63.39
CA LYS A 493 -10.18 46.80 -64.77
C LYS A 493 -10.97 48.10 -64.94
N ASP A 494 -12.16 48.18 -64.34
CA ASP A 494 -13.03 49.35 -64.48
C ASP A 494 -12.56 50.58 -63.67
N GLN A 495 -11.85 50.39 -62.54
CA GLN A 495 -11.21 51.50 -61.82
C GLN A 495 -10.02 52.10 -62.59
N VAL A 496 -9.25 51.28 -63.33
CA VAL A 496 -8.06 51.75 -64.09
C VAL A 496 -8.38 52.25 -65.50
N LYS A 497 -9.51 51.83 -66.07
CA LYS A 497 -10.00 52.12 -67.43
C LYS A 497 -10.09 53.63 -67.78
N PRO A 498 -10.56 54.54 -66.91
CA PRO A 498 -10.50 55.98 -67.15
C PRO A 498 -9.07 56.51 -67.34
N ALA A 499 -8.14 56.09 -66.49
CA ALA A 499 -6.73 56.50 -66.59
C ALA A 499 -6.03 55.94 -67.84
N TYR A 500 -6.31 54.69 -68.24
CA TYR A 500 -5.85 54.16 -69.53
C TYR A 500 -6.39 54.95 -70.74
N ALA A 501 -7.64 55.44 -70.67
CA ALA A 501 -8.20 56.29 -71.71
C ALA A 501 -7.47 57.65 -71.79
N GLU A 502 -7.09 58.22 -70.63
CA GLU A 502 -6.28 59.45 -70.57
C GLU A 502 -4.87 59.25 -71.14
N GLU A 503 -4.13 58.20 -70.73
CA GLU A 503 -2.80 57.90 -71.28
C GLU A 503 -2.84 57.75 -72.81
N LYS A 504 -3.85 57.05 -73.32
CA LYS A 504 -4.07 56.85 -74.76
C LYS A 504 -4.41 58.17 -75.47
N ALA A 505 -5.23 59.03 -74.86
CA ALA A 505 -5.54 60.35 -75.41
C ALA A 505 -4.32 61.27 -75.44
N ALA A 506 -3.51 61.28 -74.38
CA ALA A 506 -2.25 62.04 -74.30
C ALA A 506 -1.25 61.58 -75.37
N LEU A 507 -1.08 60.26 -75.55
CA LEU A 507 -0.21 59.68 -76.58
C LEU A 507 -0.66 60.09 -78.00
N LEU A 508 -1.95 59.98 -78.30
CA LEU A 508 -2.50 60.38 -79.60
C LEU A 508 -2.33 61.89 -79.85
N GLN A 509 -2.56 62.73 -78.83
CA GLN A 509 -2.26 64.16 -78.92
C GLN A 509 -0.76 64.43 -79.17
N GLY A 510 0.13 63.69 -78.52
CA GLY A 510 1.58 63.76 -78.75
C GLY A 510 1.96 63.47 -80.20
N ILE A 511 1.45 62.37 -80.76
CA ILE A 511 1.64 61.98 -82.17
C ILE A 511 1.11 63.06 -83.12
N HIS A 512 -0.09 63.60 -82.87
CA HIS A 512 -0.65 64.68 -83.68
C HIS A 512 0.15 65.99 -83.57
N ARG A 513 0.70 66.33 -82.39
CA ARG A 513 1.59 67.49 -82.20
C ARG A 513 2.91 67.30 -82.96
N ALA A 514 3.51 66.11 -82.92
CA ALA A 514 4.73 65.78 -83.67
C ALA A 514 4.52 65.87 -85.20
N ALA A 515 3.46 65.26 -85.73
CA ALA A 515 3.13 65.32 -87.16
C ALA A 515 2.90 66.77 -87.67
N ARG A 516 2.28 67.62 -86.83
CA ARG A 516 2.11 69.07 -87.10
C ARG A 516 3.42 69.86 -87.04
N GLN A 517 4.42 69.41 -86.28
CA GLN A 517 5.76 70.01 -86.29
C GLN A 517 6.57 69.61 -87.53
N VAL A 518 6.53 68.35 -87.95
CA VAL A 518 7.21 67.89 -89.18
C VAL A 518 6.69 68.64 -90.40
N THR A 519 5.36 68.66 -90.59
CA THR A 519 4.72 69.38 -91.72
C THR A 519 4.92 70.90 -91.69
N ARG A 520 5.16 71.52 -90.51
CA ARG A 520 5.63 72.91 -90.42
C ARG A 520 7.11 73.06 -90.85
N ARG A 521 7.97 72.12 -90.50
CA ARG A 521 9.42 72.13 -90.82
C ARG A 521 9.69 71.96 -92.32
N ASP A 522 8.87 71.16 -93.00
CA ASP A 522 8.98 71.02 -94.46
C ASP A 522 8.44 72.27 -95.18
N ARG A 523 7.36 72.89 -94.65
CA ARG A 523 6.88 74.19 -95.15
C ARG A 523 7.91 75.32 -95.00
N THR A 524 8.65 75.39 -93.88
CA THR A 524 9.69 76.42 -93.74
C THR A 524 10.93 76.16 -94.61
N LYS A 525 11.23 74.91 -94.96
CA LYS A 525 12.23 74.61 -96.01
C LYS A 525 11.77 75.08 -97.40
N SER A 526 10.49 74.92 -97.73
CA SER A 526 9.93 75.29 -99.05
C SER A 526 9.87 76.80 -99.35
N PHE A 527 10.29 77.67 -98.42
CA PHE A 527 10.25 79.14 -98.58
C PHE A 527 11.64 79.80 -98.61
N ALA A 528 12.72 79.01 -98.57
CA ALA A 528 14.10 79.50 -98.45
C ALA A 528 14.97 79.05 -99.64
N THR A 529 14.59 79.41 -100.88
CA THR A 529 15.39 79.08 -102.09
C THR A 529 15.15 80.02 -103.28
N THR A 530 15.49 81.31 -103.12
CA THR A 530 15.67 82.24 -104.25
C THR A 530 16.87 83.16 -103.96
N ASN A 531 17.82 83.20 -104.90
CA ASN A 531 19.11 83.91 -104.85
C ASN A 531 20.11 83.33 -103.82
N GLY A 532 21.38 83.11 -104.14
CA GLY A 532 22.04 83.17 -105.45
C GLY A 532 23.54 83.46 -105.33
N ASP A 533 24.35 82.41 -105.49
CA ASP A 533 25.78 82.37 -105.90
C ASP A 533 26.81 83.16 -105.04
N ASP A 534 28.13 82.85 -105.01
CA ASP A 534 28.89 81.85 -105.76
C ASP A 534 30.17 81.38 -105.01
N LEU A 535 30.72 80.22 -105.39
CA LEU A 535 32.10 79.69 -105.14
C LEU A 535 32.58 79.50 -103.67
N SER A 536 33.36 78.46 -103.30
CA SER A 536 34.17 77.50 -104.10
C SER A 536 34.39 76.13 -103.39
N SER A 537 34.78 75.12 -104.18
CA SER A 537 35.65 73.94 -103.91
C SER A 537 35.78 73.28 -102.52
N SER A 538 35.88 71.95 -102.38
CA SER A 538 35.84 70.86 -103.39
C SER A 538 35.57 69.50 -102.69
N GLY A 539 35.15 68.47 -103.44
CA GLY A 539 35.04 67.10 -102.92
C GLY A 539 33.96 66.23 -103.59
N GLY A 540 34.19 65.79 -104.83
CA GLY A 540 33.35 64.76 -105.47
C GLY A 540 33.43 63.42 -104.70
N ALA A 541 32.33 62.68 -104.52
CA ALA A 541 31.68 61.80 -105.52
C ALA A 541 32.49 60.50 -105.77
N ARG A 542 31.90 59.32 -106.02
CA ARG A 542 30.55 58.95 -106.50
C ARG A 542 30.30 57.48 -106.06
N ALA A 543 29.32 57.13 -105.22
CA ALA A 543 27.90 56.91 -105.53
C ALA A 543 27.61 55.82 -106.59
N LEU A 544 27.10 54.66 -106.14
CA LEU A 544 26.18 53.66 -106.77
C LEU A 544 25.92 52.60 -105.66
N VAL A 545 24.72 52.41 -105.10
CA VAL A 545 23.44 51.85 -105.63
C VAL A 545 23.27 50.34 -105.30
N GLN A 546 22.36 50.10 -104.36
CA GLN A 546 21.38 49.00 -104.25
C GLN A 546 21.77 47.51 -104.02
N ASP A 547 20.88 46.90 -103.22
CA ASP A 547 20.19 45.62 -103.43
C ASP A 547 20.58 44.30 -102.72
N PHE A 548 19.51 43.64 -102.24
CA PHE A 548 19.26 42.20 -102.00
C PHE A 548 20.07 41.41 -100.96
N LEU A 549 19.43 41.27 -99.78
CA LEU A 549 18.92 40.00 -99.19
C LEU A 549 19.93 38.86 -98.82
N PRO A 550 19.50 37.81 -98.07
CA PRO A 550 20.40 37.09 -97.15
C PRO A 550 20.97 35.78 -97.72
N ALA A 551 22.00 35.29 -97.02
CA ALA A 551 22.41 33.89 -97.08
C ALA A 551 21.71 33.07 -95.98
N ALA A 552 21.37 31.83 -96.32
CA ALA A 552 20.94 30.75 -95.41
C ALA A 552 21.89 29.54 -95.60
N ASP A 553 21.53 28.40 -94.99
CA ASP A 553 22.25 27.11 -95.05
C ASP A 553 23.63 27.13 -94.32
N SER A 554 24.15 26.09 -93.65
CA SER A 554 23.82 24.66 -93.44
C SER A 554 24.55 24.20 -92.15
N GLU A 555 24.26 23.10 -91.44
CA GLU A 555 23.28 21.99 -91.56
C GLU A 555 23.03 21.34 -90.17
N ASP A 556 22.05 20.43 -90.08
CA ASP A 556 21.71 19.53 -88.94
C ASP A 556 21.57 18.09 -89.52
N PRO A 557 21.47 17.00 -88.72
CA PRO A 557 22.25 16.52 -87.57
C PRO A 557 22.90 15.14 -87.95
N PRO A 558 23.18 14.13 -87.06
CA PRO A 558 22.13 13.35 -86.37
C PRO A 558 22.49 12.76 -84.97
N GLY A 559 21.49 12.23 -84.25
CA GLY A 559 21.66 11.17 -83.23
C GLY A 559 21.39 9.78 -83.82
N PRO A 560 20.77 8.81 -83.12
CA PRO A 560 20.55 8.67 -81.66
C PRO A 560 20.89 7.24 -81.13
N ASN A 561 20.54 6.94 -79.87
CA ASN A 561 20.14 5.65 -79.23
C ASN A 561 20.55 5.66 -77.73
N ASN A 562 19.78 5.16 -76.75
CA ASN A 562 19.25 3.79 -76.50
C ASN A 562 20.38 2.75 -76.38
N GLU A 563 20.42 1.76 -75.45
CA GLU A 563 19.55 1.28 -74.36
C GLU A 563 20.44 0.36 -73.43
N ILE A 564 20.07 -0.42 -72.38
CA ILE A 564 18.82 -0.96 -71.82
C ILE A 564 19.01 -1.40 -70.34
N GLN A 565 17.94 -1.46 -69.51
CA GLN A 565 17.79 -2.21 -68.21
C GLN A 565 18.77 -1.91 -67.04
N GLY A 566 18.50 -2.27 -65.77
CA GLY A 566 17.24 -2.74 -65.15
C GLY A 566 17.39 -3.96 -64.23
N GLU A 567 17.11 -3.81 -62.94
CA GLU A 567 16.86 -4.84 -61.89
C GLU A 567 16.47 -4.09 -60.59
N SER A 568 15.95 -4.68 -59.52
CA SER A 568 14.74 -5.47 -59.25
C SER A 568 14.85 -6.01 -57.80
N GLY A 569 13.74 -6.10 -57.06
CA GLY A 569 13.73 -6.57 -55.66
C GLY A 569 13.87 -5.46 -54.62
N GLY A 570 13.20 -5.53 -53.46
CA GLY A 570 12.21 -6.53 -53.06
C GLY A 570 11.63 -6.23 -51.67
N ALA A 571 10.37 -6.57 -51.43
CA ALA A 571 9.77 -6.52 -50.09
C ALA A 571 10.30 -7.68 -49.21
N PRO A 572 10.22 -7.55 -47.88
CA PRO A 572 9.22 -8.39 -47.21
C PRO A 572 8.41 -7.67 -46.12
N THR A 573 7.13 -8.04 -46.06
CA THR A 573 6.24 -7.85 -44.90
C THR A 573 6.72 -8.65 -43.70
N MET A 574 6.67 -8.09 -42.49
CA MET A 574 6.76 -8.84 -41.22
C MET A 574 5.95 -8.14 -40.10
N MET A 575 4.80 -8.75 -39.77
CA MET A 575 4.18 -8.89 -38.44
C MET A 575 4.05 -7.67 -37.50
N GLU A 576 2.78 -7.29 -37.25
CA GLU A 576 2.31 -6.89 -35.91
C GLU A 576 2.55 -8.02 -34.89
N PRO A 577 2.55 -7.70 -33.58
CA PRO A 577 1.37 -8.13 -32.84
C PRO A 577 0.75 -7.03 -31.97
N GLU A 578 -0.59 -6.99 -31.97
CA GLU A 578 -1.42 -6.31 -30.97
C GLU A 578 -1.44 -7.10 -29.62
N PRO A 579 -2.05 -6.57 -28.54
CA PRO A 579 -1.69 -6.95 -27.16
C PRO A 579 -2.55 -8.06 -26.55
N GLU A 580 -2.07 -8.63 -25.44
CA GLU A 580 -2.90 -9.27 -24.40
C GLU A 580 -2.56 -8.73 -22.99
N PRO A 581 -3.46 -8.87 -22.00
CA PRO A 581 -3.48 -8.04 -20.79
C PRO A 581 -3.18 -8.85 -19.50
N LEU A 582 -3.82 -8.45 -18.39
CA LEU A 582 -3.72 -8.98 -17.01
C LEU A 582 -2.51 -8.39 -16.23
N GLU A 583 -2.61 -8.17 -14.91
CA GLU A 583 -3.67 -8.57 -13.95
C GLU A 583 -4.00 -7.44 -12.95
#